data_AF-A0A7G3AA48-F1
#
_entry.id   AF-A0A7G3AA48-F1
#
_cell.length_a   1.000
_cell.length_b   1.000
_cell.length_c   1.000
_cell.angle_alpha   90.00
_cell.angle_beta   90.00
_cell.angle_gamma   90.00
#
_symmetry.space_group_name_H-M   'P 1'
#
loop_
_entity.id
_entity.type
_entity.pdbx_description
1 polymer ?
#
loop_
_entity_poly.entity_id
_entity_poly.type
_entity_poly.pdbx_seq_one_letter_code
_entity_poly.pdbx_strand_id
1 'polypeptide(L)'
;MKFLVCFALIFCYIALSSSQNLQPSNAITSEKFLIIFNESRNWADATQGCKSKYSNLIQIDSEKERDEVLKAIKSEVNFKKDDDAVWILGVWSEENTTTNKPEKENSCWKLQANGQTKKTNCDELYPFVCGEKLDGLFDTLEKDVKQLNSQ
;
A
#
# COMPACT_ATOMS: atom_id res chain seq x y z
N MET A 1 -28.53 19.79 -36.91
CA MET A 1 -28.74 19.88 -35.44
C MET A 1 -28.87 18.49 -34.79
N LYS A 2 -28.00 17.53 -35.15
CA LYS A 2 -27.91 16.19 -34.53
C LYS A 2 -26.50 15.88 -34.00
N PHE A 3 -25.49 16.67 -34.37
CA PHE A 3 -24.10 16.49 -33.92
C PHE A 3 -23.79 17.18 -32.58
N LEU A 4 -24.55 18.22 -32.18
CA LEU A 4 -24.34 18.90 -30.89
C LEU A 4 -24.76 18.04 -29.68
N VAL A 5 -25.72 17.12 -29.86
CA VAL A 5 -26.23 16.26 -28.77
C VAL A 5 -25.20 15.21 -28.35
N CYS A 6 -24.38 14.75 -29.30
CA CYS A 6 -23.36 13.72 -29.03
C CYS A 6 -22.17 14.28 -28.22
N PHE A 7 -21.77 15.53 -28.47
CA PHE A 7 -20.73 16.19 -27.68
C PHE A 7 -21.19 16.48 -26.24
N ALA A 8 -22.46 16.86 -26.05
CA ALA A 8 -23.00 17.06 -24.71
C ALA A 8 -23.04 15.77 -23.88
N LEU A 9 -23.29 14.61 -24.50
CA LEU A 9 -23.26 13.31 -23.82
C LEU A 9 -21.83 12.84 -23.51
N ILE A 10 -20.87 13.10 -24.40
CA ILE A 10 -19.44 12.84 -24.11
C ILE A 10 -18.99 13.73 -22.95
N PHE A 11 -19.28 15.04 -22.99
CA PHE A 11 -18.97 15.97 -21.89
C PHE A 11 -19.69 15.62 -20.57
N CYS A 12 -20.90 15.08 -20.63
CA CYS A 12 -21.60 14.59 -19.44
C CYS A 12 -20.95 13.31 -18.88
N TYR A 13 -20.41 12.44 -19.75
CA TYR A 13 -19.66 11.24 -19.32
C TYR A 13 -18.34 11.59 -18.61
N ILE A 14 -17.59 12.59 -19.12
CA ILE A 14 -16.37 13.10 -18.45
C ILE A 14 -16.68 13.98 -17.22
N ALA A 15 -17.87 14.61 -17.15
CA ALA A 15 -18.30 15.35 -15.95
C ALA A 15 -18.84 14.43 -14.84
N LEU A 16 -19.45 13.29 -15.20
CA LEU A 16 -19.84 12.21 -14.29
C LEU A 16 -18.64 11.39 -13.78
N SER A 17 -17.48 11.46 -14.45
CA SER A 17 -16.23 10.84 -13.97
C SER A 17 -15.45 11.70 -12.97
N SER A 18 -16.07 12.69 -12.33
CA SER A 18 -15.51 13.32 -11.12
C SER A 18 -15.59 12.39 -9.90
N SER A 19 -15.26 11.11 -10.10
CA SER A 19 -14.77 10.24 -9.04
C SER A 19 -13.42 10.81 -8.63
N GLN A 20 -13.26 11.15 -7.36
CA GLN A 20 -11.92 11.28 -6.77
C GLN A 20 -11.09 10.07 -7.21
N ASN A 21 -9.85 10.30 -7.66
CA ASN A 21 -8.95 9.28 -8.19
C ASN A 21 -9.01 7.98 -7.36
N LEU A 22 -9.66 6.94 -7.89
CA LEU A 22 -9.66 5.58 -7.30
C LEU A 22 -8.35 4.84 -7.61
N GLN A 23 -7.36 5.51 -8.17
CA GLN A 23 -6.04 4.94 -8.40
C GLN A 23 -5.21 5.06 -7.13
N PRO A 24 -4.44 4.02 -6.77
CA PRO A 24 -3.52 4.11 -5.66
C PRO A 24 -2.41 5.13 -5.96
N SER A 25 -1.94 5.79 -4.90
CA SER A 25 -0.78 6.68 -4.97
C SER A 25 0.52 5.90 -4.87
N ASN A 26 1.60 6.43 -5.45
CA ASN A 26 2.93 5.83 -5.35
C ASN A 26 3.86 6.74 -4.54
N ALA A 27 4.71 6.16 -3.72
CA ALA A 27 5.74 6.88 -2.97
C ALA A 27 7.05 6.08 -2.92
N ILE A 28 8.15 6.76 -2.58
CA ILE A 28 9.48 6.15 -2.47
C ILE A 28 10.09 6.55 -1.12
N THR A 29 10.62 5.57 -0.39
CA THR A 29 11.45 5.78 0.80
C THR A 29 12.92 5.54 0.46
N SER A 30 13.81 5.59 1.45
CA SER A 30 15.23 5.28 1.20
C SER A 30 15.48 3.84 0.73
N GLU A 31 14.58 2.90 1.04
CA GLU A 31 14.79 1.47 0.80
C GLU A 31 13.64 0.80 0.02
N LYS A 32 12.47 1.42 -0.07
CA LYS A 32 11.25 0.78 -0.59
C LYS A 32 10.45 1.67 -1.54
N PHE A 33 9.86 1.03 -2.55
CA PHE A 33 8.79 1.60 -3.34
C PHE A 33 7.45 1.24 -2.70
N LEU A 34 6.55 2.22 -2.56
CA LEU A 34 5.27 2.10 -1.89
C LEU A 34 4.10 2.32 -2.84
N ILE A 35 3.04 1.53 -2.66
CA ILE A 35 1.73 1.74 -3.30
C ILE A 35 0.69 1.92 -2.21
N ILE A 36 0.04 3.08 -2.16
CA ILE A 36 -0.87 3.49 -1.09
C ILE A 36 -2.30 3.49 -1.61
N PHE A 37 -3.14 2.64 -1.02
CA PHE A 37 -4.56 2.55 -1.35
C PHE A 37 -5.37 3.27 -0.28
N ASN A 38 -6.08 4.32 -0.68
CA ASN A 38 -6.92 5.11 0.22
C ASN A 38 -8.32 4.49 0.46
N GLU A 39 -8.69 3.47 -0.32
CA GLU A 39 -9.90 2.68 -0.08
C GLU A 39 -9.72 1.77 1.14
N SER A 40 -10.75 1.68 1.98
CA SER A 40 -10.71 0.82 3.17
C SER A 40 -11.13 -0.61 2.86
N ARG A 41 -10.27 -1.57 3.24
CA ARG A 41 -10.52 -3.02 3.09
C ARG A 41 -10.20 -3.75 4.39
N ASN A 42 -10.72 -4.97 4.56
CA ASN A 42 -10.21 -5.87 5.59
C ASN A 42 -8.79 -6.32 5.22
N TRP A 43 -8.07 -6.90 6.18
CA TRP A 43 -6.66 -7.24 5.98
C TRP A 43 -6.43 -8.28 4.86
N ALA A 44 -7.33 -9.25 4.71
CA ALA A 44 -7.24 -10.28 3.67
C ALA A 44 -7.41 -9.68 2.26
N ASP A 45 -8.41 -8.82 2.09
CA ASP A 45 -8.67 -8.12 0.84
C ASP A 45 -7.57 -7.10 0.53
N ALA A 46 -7.00 -6.43 1.54
CA ALA A 46 -5.84 -5.56 1.39
C ALA A 46 -4.61 -6.34 0.90
N THR A 47 -4.38 -7.53 1.47
CA THR A 47 -3.31 -8.44 1.01
C THR A 47 -3.52 -8.84 -0.45
N GLN A 48 -4.75 -9.17 -0.85
CA GLN A 48 -5.07 -9.47 -2.23
C GLN A 48 -4.91 -8.24 -3.15
N GLY A 49 -5.23 -7.05 -2.66
CA GLY A 49 -5.00 -5.78 -3.33
C GLY A 49 -3.53 -5.58 -3.69
N CYS A 50 -2.62 -5.81 -2.74
CA CYS A 50 -1.18 -5.74 -3.02
C CYS A 50 -0.72 -6.81 -4.02
N LYS A 51 -1.20 -8.04 -3.90
CA LYS A 51 -0.87 -9.12 -4.85
C LYS A 51 -1.29 -8.80 -6.28
N SER A 52 -2.42 -8.10 -6.47
CA SER A 52 -2.86 -7.63 -7.79
C SER A 52 -1.91 -6.61 -8.44
N LYS A 53 -1.03 -6.01 -7.63
CA LYS A 53 0.05 -5.11 -8.06
C LYS A 53 1.43 -5.76 -8.00
N TYR A 54 1.48 -7.10 -7.92
CA TYR A 54 2.71 -7.88 -7.79
C TYR A 54 3.52 -7.62 -6.51
N SER A 55 2.89 -6.98 -5.51
CA SER A 55 3.51 -6.57 -4.26
C SER A 55 2.88 -7.29 -3.05
N ASN A 56 3.37 -6.99 -1.85
CA ASN A 56 2.78 -7.43 -0.59
C ASN A 56 2.50 -6.22 0.30
N LEU A 57 1.68 -6.40 1.35
CA LEU A 57 1.61 -5.41 2.42
C LEU A 57 3.02 -5.13 2.94
N ILE A 58 3.29 -3.87 3.27
CA ILE A 58 4.64 -3.46 3.68
C ILE A 58 5.03 -4.11 5.02
N GLN A 59 6.23 -4.69 5.08
CA GLN A 59 6.89 -5.03 6.34
C GLN A 59 7.83 -3.89 6.71
N ILE A 60 7.78 -3.42 7.95
CA ILE A 60 8.63 -2.33 8.46
C ILE A 60 9.83 -2.95 9.17
N ASP A 61 11.05 -2.64 8.72
CA ASP A 61 12.28 -3.30 9.19
C ASP A 61 13.06 -2.45 10.22
N SER A 62 12.78 -1.14 10.33
CA SER A 62 13.45 -0.26 11.30
C SER A 62 12.58 0.94 11.71
N GLU A 63 12.98 1.64 12.77
CA GLU A 63 12.32 2.89 13.18
C GLU A 63 12.45 4.00 12.13
N LYS A 64 13.63 4.09 11.51
CA LYS A 64 13.88 5.04 10.42
C LYS A 64 12.93 4.78 9.26
N GLU A 65 12.77 3.52 8.86
CA GLU A 65 11.84 3.14 7.80
C GLU A 65 10.40 3.47 8.18
N ARG A 66 9.99 3.17 9.42
CA ARG A 66 8.66 3.51 9.94
C ARG A 66 8.33 4.99 9.77
N ASP A 67 9.29 5.86 10.09
CA ASP A 67 9.10 7.31 10.00
C ASP A 67 9.00 7.78 8.54
N GLU A 68 9.81 7.24 7.65
CA GLU A 68 9.75 7.53 6.21
C GLU A 68 8.41 7.06 5.60
N VAL A 69 7.98 5.84 5.94
CA VAL A 69 6.70 5.26 5.52
C VAL A 69 5.53 6.08 6.05
N LEU A 70 5.53 6.44 7.34
CA LEU A 70 4.47 7.25 7.94
C LEU A 70 4.37 8.63 7.28
N LYS A 71 5.50 9.25 6.95
CA LYS A 71 5.52 10.53 6.23
C LYS A 71 4.89 10.42 4.85
N ALA A 72 5.22 9.36 4.10
CA ALA A 72 4.61 9.09 2.79
C ALA A 72 3.10 8.83 2.90
N ILE A 73 2.66 8.07 3.91
CA ILE A 73 1.23 7.81 4.13
C ILE A 73 0.48 9.11 4.42
N LYS A 74 1.03 9.98 5.27
CA LYS A 74 0.40 11.25 5.66
C LYS A 74 0.22 12.24 4.49
N SER A 75 0.95 12.09 3.39
CA SER A 75 0.71 12.91 2.19
C SER A 75 -0.47 12.42 1.35
N GLU A 76 -0.80 11.12 1.43
CA GLU A 76 -1.80 10.47 0.58
C GLU A 76 -3.11 10.16 1.32
N VAL A 77 -3.02 9.76 2.59
CA VAL A 77 -4.15 9.35 3.43
C VAL A 77 -4.49 10.49 4.39
N ASN A 78 -5.75 10.91 4.35
CA ASN A 78 -6.26 11.96 5.22
C ASN A 78 -6.63 11.41 6.61
N PHE A 79 -5.62 11.24 7.46
CA PHE A 79 -5.84 10.91 8.87
C PHE A 79 -6.53 12.08 9.59
N LYS A 80 -7.66 11.79 10.24
CA LYS A 80 -8.46 12.72 11.05
C LYS A 80 -8.21 12.56 12.53
N LYS A 81 -7.73 11.40 12.97
CA LYS A 81 -7.47 11.05 14.37
C LYS A 81 -6.11 10.38 14.53
N ASP A 82 -5.53 10.49 15.73
CA ASP A 82 -4.24 9.87 16.06
C ASP A 82 -4.27 8.34 15.98
N ASP A 83 -5.45 7.74 16.14
CA ASP A 83 -5.66 6.30 16.09
C ASP A 83 -6.12 5.77 14.72
N ASP A 84 -6.37 6.67 13.75
CA ASP A 84 -6.52 6.30 12.34
C ASP A 84 -5.26 5.58 11.86
N ALA A 85 -5.42 4.64 10.94
CA ALA A 85 -4.37 3.71 10.64
C ALA A 85 -4.44 3.18 9.22
N VAL A 86 -3.37 2.51 8.82
CA VAL A 86 -3.30 1.70 7.61
C VAL A 86 -2.89 0.27 7.93
N TRP A 87 -3.30 -0.67 7.07
CA TRP A 87 -2.79 -2.03 7.13
C TRP A 87 -1.33 -2.13 6.69
N ILE A 88 -0.55 -2.90 7.46
CA ILE A 88 0.82 -3.32 7.15
C ILE A 88 0.93 -4.83 7.35
N LEU A 89 2.00 -5.44 6.85
CA LEU A 89 2.26 -6.86 7.07
C LEU A 89 2.74 -7.11 8.51
N GLY A 90 3.60 -6.23 9.01
CA GLY A 90 4.13 -6.30 10.37
C GLY A 90 5.41 -5.50 10.55
N VAL A 91 6.00 -5.64 11.74
CA VAL A 91 7.29 -5.05 12.09
C VAL A 91 8.30 -6.18 12.28
N TRP A 92 9.48 -6.03 11.70
CA TRP A 92 10.58 -6.96 11.93
C TRP A 92 11.08 -6.83 13.38
N SER A 93 11.31 -7.96 14.04
CA SER A 93 11.99 -8.03 15.33
C SER A 93 12.83 -9.31 15.40
N GLU A 94 13.95 -9.26 16.12
CA GLU A 94 14.83 -10.43 16.32
C GLU A 94 14.11 -11.61 17.00
N GLU A 95 13.08 -11.31 17.80
CA GLU A 95 12.22 -12.27 18.51
C GLU A 95 11.20 -12.99 17.60
N ASN A 96 10.98 -12.54 16.36
CA ASN A 96 10.01 -13.12 15.43
C ASN A 96 10.58 -14.24 14.52
N THR A 97 11.80 -14.74 14.78
CA THR A 97 12.48 -15.72 13.92
C THR A 97 11.90 -17.14 13.95
N THR A 98 10.91 -17.45 14.77
CA THR A 98 10.34 -18.82 14.85
C THR A 98 8.82 -18.95 14.86
N THR A 99 8.06 -17.86 14.68
CA THR A 99 6.61 -18.00 14.50
C THR A 99 6.03 -16.99 13.51
N ASN A 100 5.83 -17.45 12.27
CA ASN A 100 4.65 -17.05 11.47
C ASN A 100 3.35 -17.56 12.14
N LYS A 101 3.25 -17.49 13.47
CA LYS A 101 2.11 -17.96 14.26
C LYS A 101 1.53 -16.74 15.00
N PRO A 102 0.30 -16.33 14.69
CA PRO A 102 -0.32 -15.22 15.38
C PRO A 102 -0.61 -15.64 16.83
N GLU A 103 0.11 -15.07 17.80
CA GLU A 103 -0.14 -15.29 19.25
C GLU A 103 -1.52 -14.79 19.74
N LYS A 104 -2.36 -14.27 18.83
CA LYS A 104 -3.83 -14.29 18.92
C LYS A 104 -4.36 -14.50 17.50
N GLU A 105 -5.04 -15.63 17.26
CA GLU A 105 -5.33 -16.17 15.92
C GLU A 105 -6.04 -15.21 14.93
N ASN A 106 -6.66 -14.10 15.38
CA ASN A 106 -7.39 -13.17 14.52
C ASN A 106 -6.95 -11.70 14.64
N SER A 107 -5.66 -11.43 14.94
CA SER A 107 -5.17 -10.06 15.03
C SER A 107 -4.11 -9.70 13.99
N CYS A 108 -4.32 -8.59 13.28
CA CYS A 108 -3.52 -8.12 12.15
C CYS A 108 -2.84 -6.77 12.45
N TRP A 109 -1.67 -6.55 11.86
CA TRP A 109 -0.84 -5.37 12.12
C TRP A 109 -1.34 -4.14 11.38
N LYS A 110 -1.43 -3.02 12.11
CA LYS A 110 -1.70 -1.70 11.57
C LYS A 110 -0.66 -0.67 12.05
N LEU A 111 -0.38 0.32 11.20
CA LEU A 111 0.41 1.51 11.53
C LEU A 111 -0.53 2.69 11.75
N GLN A 112 -0.52 3.28 12.94
CA GLN A 112 -1.39 4.40 13.31
C GLN A 112 -0.76 5.76 12.92
N ALA A 113 -1.59 6.79 12.79
CA ALA A 113 -1.20 8.15 12.44
C ALA A 113 -0.19 8.76 13.43
N ASN A 114 -0.23 8.34 14.69
CA ASN A 114 0.75 8.70 15.72
C ASN A 114 2.09 7.94 15.62
N GLY A 115 2.26 7.05 14.64
CA GLY A 115 3.47 6.27 14.40
C GLY A 115 3.56 4.96 15.17
N GLN A 116 2.58 4.63 16.02
CA GLN A 116 2.56 3.35 16.72
C GLN A 116 2.07 2.21 15.83
N THR A 117 2.72 1.05 15.94
CA THR A 117 2.25 -0.19 15.32
C THR A 117 1.52 -1.04 16.34
N LYS A 118 0.29 -1.47 16.01
CA LYS A 118 -0.55 -2.29 16.90
C LYS A 118 -1.21 -3.42 16.14
N LYS A 119 -1.58 -4.49 16.84
CA LYS A 119 -2.46 -5.52 16.31
C LYS A 119 -3.93 -5.20 16.62
N THR A 120 -4.83 -5.48 15.70
CA THR A 120 -6.29 -5.33 15.90
C THR A 120 -7.06 -6.38 15.11
N ASN A 121 -8.39 -6.41 15.22
CA ASN A 121 -9.22 -7.38 14.48
C ASN A 121 -8.98 -7.22 12.97
N CYS A 122 -8.65 -8.32 12.29
CA CYS A 122 -8.34 -8.35 10.85
C CYS A 122 -9.53 -7.95 9.95
N ASP A 123 -10.75 -8.01 10.46
CA ASP A 123 -11.98 -7.64 9.73
C ASP A 123 -12.26 -6.12 9.73
N GLU A 124 -11.48 -5.33 10.50
CA GLU A 124 -11.57 -3.87 10.48
C GLU A 124 -11.25 -3.32 9.08
N LEU A 125 -11.80 -2.15 8.76
CA LEU A 125 -11.62 -1.55 7.44
C LEU A 125 -10.63 -0.38 7.53
N TYR A 126 -9.46 -0.56 6.95
CA TYR A 126 -8.45 0.48 6.85
C TYR A 126 -7.93 0.63 5.41
N PRO A 127 -7.48 1.84 5.03
CA PRO A 127 -6.55 2.01 3.93
C PRO A 127 -5.32 1.10 4.10
N PHE A 128 -4.58 0.83 3.04
CA PHE A 128 -3.49 -0.14 3.11
C PHE A 128 -2.30 0.25 2.23
N VAL A 129 -1.13 -0.25 2.62
CA VAL A 129 0.14 0.10 1.98
C VAL A 129 0.86 -1.15 1.55
N CYS A 130 1.18 -1.21 0.26
CA CYS A 130 2.03 -2.23 -0.31
C CYS A 130 3.47 -1.72 -0.38
N GLY A 131 4.45 -2.62 -0.29
CA GLY A 131 5.86 -2.25 -0.31
C GLY A 131 6.75 -3.31 -0.97
N GLU A 132 7.69 -2.85 -1.79
CA GLU A 132 8.77 -3.67 -2.36
C GLU A 132 10.14 -3.05 -2.08
N LYS A 133 11.12 -3.89 -1.78
CA LYS A 133 12.51 -3.46 -1.57
C LYS A 133 13.11 -3.05 -2.90
N LEU A 134 13.73 -1.87 -2.94
CA LEU A 134 14.38 -1.35 -4.14
C LEU A 134 15.56 -2.24 -4.57
N ASP A 135 16.33 -2.75 -3.62
CA ASP A 135 17.49 -3.61 -3.90
C ASP A 135 17.09 -4.88 -4.68
N GLY A 136 15.93 -5.47 -4.36
CA GLY A 136 15.41 -6.63 -5.09
C GLY A 136 14.92 -6.30 -6.51
N LEU A 137 14.51 -5.06 -6.76
CA LEU A 137 14.12 -4.59 -8.08
C LEU A 137 15.34 -4.44 -9.00
N PHE A 138 16.43 -3.87 -8.48
CA PHE A 138 17.69 -3.74 -9.23
C PHE A 138 18.32 -5.11 -9.52
N ASP A 139 18.31 -6.04 -8.56
CA ASP A 139 18.81 -7.41 -8.77
C ASP A 139 18.04 -8.16 -9.87
N THR A 140 16.73 -7.95 -9.94
CA THR A 140 15.87 -8.57 -10.97
C THR A 140 16.16 -7.95 -12.34
N LEU A 141 16.23 -6.63 -12.42
CA LEU A 141 16.58 -5.91 -13.66
C LEU A 141 17.97 -6.30 -14.16
N GLU A 142 18.95 -6.46 -13.26
CA GLU A 142 20.30 -6.85 -13.66
C GLU A 142 20.33 -8.28 -14.24
N LYS A 143 19.54 -9.20 -13.67
CA LYS A 143 19.39 -10.57 -14.22
C LYS A 143 18.74 -10.55 -15.59
N ASP A 144 17.67 -9.78 -15.76
CA ASP A 144 16.94 -9.71 -17.03
C ASP A 144 17.81 -9.09 -18.14
N VAL A 145 18.58 -8.03 -17.83
CA VAL A 145 19.53 -7.42 -18.76
C VAL A 145 20.66 -8.39 -19.14
N LYS A 146 21.19 -9.16 -18.18
CA LYS A 146 22.20 -10.19 -18.46
C LYS A 146 21.65 -11.30 -19.36
N GLN A 147 20.38 -11.67 -19.20
CA GLN A 147 19.74 -12.69 -20.04
C GLN A 147 19.46 -12.18 -21.46
N LEU A 148 19.08 -10.91 -21.63
CA LEU A 148 18.89 -10.30 -22.95
C LEU A 148 20.21 -10.13 -23.72
N ASN A 149 21.30 -9.81 -23.04
CA ASN A 149 22.62 -9.63 -23.67
C ASN A 149 23.37 -10.95 -23.93
N SER A 150 22.79 -12.10 -23.54
CA SER A 150 23.35 -13.43 -23.83
C SER A 150 22.63 -14.15 -24.98
N GLN A 151 21.68 -13.49 -25.64
CA GLN A 151 21.07 -13.87 -26.92
C GLN A 151 21.73 -13.11 -28.08
#